data_AF-A0A536BB28-F1
#
_entry.id   AF-A0A536BB28-F1
#
_cell.length_a   1.000
_cell.length_b   1.000
_cell.length_c   1.000
_cell.angle_alpha   90.00
_cell.angle_beta   90.00
_cell.angle_gamma   90.00
#
_symmetry.space_group_name_H-M   'P 1'
#
loop_
_entity.id
_entity.type
_entity.pdbx_description
1 polymer ?
#
loop_
_entity_poly.entity_id
_entity_poly.type
_entity_poly.pdbx_seq_one_letter_code
_entity_poly.pdbx_strand_id
1 'polypeptide(L)'
;MREKASLATAYRLLWLAVVFDLLAFGIGFDWDRRWHATHAFEDFFSPPHLFIYSMHLCATITLAYLAFTPDLRRWFGPTFHLPIVPFPIPGAIGLAGAGFAVVALAGMFDAIWHTTFGLDETGWSFPHSMLGWGLFVAFLGITSCRVALREWRPIGWPSALVFGYLIAATSAERFAGPLATNLSPEVVRYVSRIPVLAAEPAFQHTTRIYLVAGIDRSNSLFVPLISLSAGMMLGLLHSFSARRWLTIGISALLSWTSTLIPFLIPAVVVAIGGDRRGSPAVWLLAAVGFAFTTAAIWEGTPLGTLAGVPLFILGSLLANWIWGVVAVPTRRGVLALTALAGLAIPALTGTLDLALRARIP
;
A
#
# COMPACT_ATOMS: atom_id res chain seq x y z
N MET A 1 -5.27 29.74 -25.41
CA MET A 1 -6.27 28.64 -25.42
C MET A 1 -5.61 27.25 -25.36
N ARG A 2 -4.60 26.96 -26.19
CA ARG A 2 -3.86 25.68 -26.22
C ARG A 2 -3.28 25.23 -24.88
N GLU A 3 -2.70 26.15 -24.09
CA GLU A 3 -2.13 25.79 -22.79
C GLU A 3 -3.19 25.34 -21.77
N LYS A 4 -4.29 26.10 -21.66
CA LYS A 4 -5.43 25.73 -20.79
C LYS A 4 -6.02 24.38 -21.18
N ALA A 5 -6.10 24.08 -22.48
CA ALA A 5 -6.53 22.78 -22.98
C ALA A 5 -5.56 21.66 -22.58
N SER A 6 -4.25 21.86 -22.76
CA SER A 6 -3.23 20.86 -22.39
C SER A 6 -3.25 20.51 -20.90
N LEU A 7 -3.37 21.52 -20.02
CA LEU A 7 -3.49 21.31 -18.58
C LEU A 7 -4.77 20.55 -18.21
N ALA A 8 -5.90 20.91 -18.83
CA ALA A 8 -7.18 20.22 -18.60
C ALA A 8 -7.10 18.75 -19.04
N THR A 9 -6.47 18.47 -20.18
CA THR A 9 -6.23 17.11 -20.66
C THR A 9 -5.32 16.34 -19.71
N ALA A 10 -4.20 16.92 -19.28
CA ALA A 10 -3.28 16.28 -18.33
C ALA A 10 -3.98 15.92 -17.01
N TYR A 11 -4.79 16.83 -16.47
CA TYR A 11 -5.59 16.61 -15.27
C TYR A 11 -6.62 15.49 -15.44
N ARG A 12 -7.37 15.48 -16.56
CA ARG A 12 -8.37 14.44 -16.84
C ARG A 12 -7.74 13.06 -17.01
N LEU A 13 -6.61 12.97 -17.69
CA LEU A 13 -5.88 11.71 -17.89
C LEU A 13 -5.31 11.17 -16.57
N LEU A 14 -4.82 12.03 -15.67
CA LEU A 14 -4.42 11.60 -14.33
C LEU A 14 -5.61 10.97 -13.58
N TRP A 15 -6.79 11.59 -13.64
CA TRP A 15 -8.01 11.04 -13.04
C TRP A 15 -8.47 9.75 -13.72
N LEU A 16 -8.31 9.64 -15.03
CA LEU A 16 -8.63 8.42 -15.76
C LEU A 16 -7.73 7.26 -15.31
N ALA A 17 -6.43 7.49 -15.12
CA ALA A 17 -5.51 6.50 -14.56
C ALA A 17 -5.93 6.08 -13.14
N VAL A 18 -6.31 7.04 -12.29
CA VAL A 18 -6.84 6.76 -10.94
C VAL A 18 -8.11 5.91 -10.98
N VAL A 19 -9.05 6.21 -11.89
CA VAL A 19 -10.27 5.40 -12.05
C VAL A 19 -9.92 3.97 -12.41
N PHE A 20 -9.03 3.77 -13.38
CA PHE A 20 -8.59 2.44 -13.77
C PHE A 20 -7.94 1.67 -12.61
N ASP A 21 -7.07 2.29 -11.82
CA ASP A 21 -6.47 1.63 -10.65
C ASP A 21 -7.50 1.34 -9.55
N LEU A 22 -8.48 2.22 -9.33
CA LEU A 22 -9.57 1.96 -8.39
C LEU A 22 -10.46 0.79 -8.84
N LEU A 23 -10.68 0.64 -10.15
CA LEU A 23 -11.37 -0.53 -10.71
C LEU A 23 -10.52 -1.79 -10.49
N ALA A 24 -9.23 -1.76 -10.83
CA ALA A 24 -8.32 -2.89 -10.64
C ALA A 24 -8.25 -3.35 -9.16
N PHE A 25 -7.89 -2.45 -8.25
CA PHE A 25 -7.53 -2.82 -6.88
C PHE A 25 -8.66 -2.62 -5.86
N GLY A 26 -9.65 -1.77 -6.16
CA GLY A 26 -10.81 -1.59 -5.30
C GLY A 26 -11.91 -2.63 -5.57
N ILE A 27 -12.17 -2.92 -6.85
CA ILE A 27 -13.23 -3.86 -7.27
C ILE A 27 -12.62 -5.21 -7.64
N GLY A 28 -11.58 -5.21 -8.49
CA GLY A 28 -10.96 -6.44 -8.99
C GLY A 28 -10.41 -7.33 -7.88
N PHE A 29 -9.66 -6.78 -6.92
CA PHE A 29 -9.13 -7.57 -5.78
C PHE A 29 -10.22 -8.18 -4.90
N ASP A 30 -11.32 -7.47 -4.63
CA ASP A 30 -12.41 -8.05 -3.84
C ASP A 30 -13.18 -9.11 -4.63
N TRP A 31 -13.37 -8.88 -5.94
CA TRP A 31 -13.93 -9.90 -6.83
C TRP A 31 -13.05 -11.15 -6.87
N ASP A 32 -11.74 -10.99 -7.01
CA ASP A 32 -10.76 -12.07 -7.01
C ASP A 32 -10.84 -12.93 -5.74
N ARG A 33 -10.83 -12.27 -4.57
CA ARG A 33 -10.96 -12.96 -3.28
C ARG A 33 -12.26 -13.76 -3.16
N ARG A 34 -13.38 -13.22 -3.65
CA ARG A 34 -14.67 -13.92 -3.63
C ARG A 34 -14.72 -15.06 -4.66
N TRP A 35 -14.06 -14.88 -5.80
CA TRP A 35 -13.95 -15.89 -6.84
C TRP A 35 -13.24 -17.14 -6.31
N HIS A 36 -12.09 -16.96 -5.68
CA HIS A 36 -11.30 -18.05 -5.08
C HIS A 36 -11.97 -18.73 -3.88
N ALA A 37 -12.99 -18.13 -3.27
CA ALA A 37 -13.81 -18.79 -2.26
C ALA A 37 -14.80 -19.82 -2.84
N THR A 38 -15.00 -19.81 -4.18
CA THR A 38 -16.01 -20.62 -4.87
C THR A 38 -15.49 -21.40 -6.07
N HIS A 39 -14.30 -21.07 -6.58
CA HIS A 39 -13.66 -21.72 -7.71
C HIS A 39 -12.24 -22.14 -7.33
N ALA A 40 -11.84 -23.33 -7.78
CA ALA A 40 -10.47 -23.81 -7.57
C ALA A 40 -9.45 -22.91 -8.27
N PHE A 41 -8.20 -22.95 -7.81
CA PHE A 41 -7.08 -22.24 -8.41
C PHE A 41 -6.70 -22.92 -9.73
N GLU A 42 -7.45 -22.68 -10.80
CA GLU A 42 -7.24 -23.42 -12.03
C GLU A 42 -6.37 -22.70 -13.06
N ASP A 43 -6.26 -21.36 -13.07
CA ASP A 43 -5.41 -20.66 -14.05
C ASP A 43 -5.06 -19.19 -13.71
N PHE A 44 -3.88 -18.73 -14.17
CA PHE A 44 -3.43 -17.34 -14.09
C PHE A 44 -4.40 -16.35 -14.78
N PHE A 45 -5.18 -16.81 -15.76
CA PHE A 45 -6.09 -15.98 -16.56
C PHE A 45 -7.56 -16.06 -16.12
N SER A 46 -7.82 -16.17 -14.83
CA SER A 46 -9.18 -16.10 -14.28
C SER A 46 -9.89 -14.78 -14.68
N PRO A 47 -11.24 -14.75 -14.76
CA PRO A 47 -11.97 -13.52 -15.04
C PRO A 47 -11.59 -12.31 -14.15
N PRO A 48 -11.46 -12.43 -12.80
CA PRO A 48 -11.01 -11.32 -11.98
C PRO A 48 -9.56 -10.91 -12.28
N HIS A 49 -8.63 -11.85 -12.52
CA HIS A 49 -7.25 -11.53 -12.91
C HIS A 49 -7.20 -10.73 -14.22
N LEU A 50 -7.90 -11.19 -15.26
CA LEU A 50 -7.97 -10.49 -16.55
C LEU A 50 -8.52 -9.07 -16.39
N PHE A 51 -9.52 -8.89 -15.53
CA PHE A 51 -10.07 -7.57 -15.22
C PHE A 51 -9.04 -6.68 -14.51
N ILE A 52 -8.38 -7.17 -13.46
CA ILE A 52 -7.33 -6.46 -12.72
C ILE A 52 -6.21 -6.03 -13.70
N TYR A 53 -5.68 -6.98 -14.47
CA TYR A 53 -4.57 -6.72 -15.39
C TYR A 53 -4.95 -5.73 -16.48
N SER A 54 -6.16 -5.85 -17.04
CA SER A 54 -6.63 -4.93 -18.10
C SER A 54 -6.80 -3.51 -17.55
N MET A 55 -7.42 -3.36 -16.39
CA MET A 55 -7.61 -2.05 -15.77
C MET A 55 -6.27 -1.43 -15.38
N HIS A 56 -5.37 -2.18 -14.75
CA HIS A 56 -4.04 -1.69 -14.39
C HIS A 56 -3.18 -1.36 -15.61
N LEU A 57 -3.28 -2.14 -16.69
CA LEU A 57 -2.63 -1.84 -17.97
C LEU A 57 -3.15 -0.53 -18.57
N CYS A 58 -4.47 -0.29 -18.53
CA CYS A 58 -5.07 0.97 -18.95
C CYS A 58 -4.56 2.17 -18.14
N ALA A 59 -4.39 2.03 -16.82
CA ALA A 59 -3.76 3.05 -15.97
C ALA A 59 -2.30 3.31 -16.40
N THR A 60 -1.55 2.23 -16.62
CA THR A 60 -0.14 2.27 -17.07
C THR A 60 0.01 2.98 -18.41
N ILE A 61 -0.80 2.62 -19.41
CA ILE A 61 -0.79 3.23 -20.74
C ILE A 61 -1.19 4.70 -20.65
N THR A 62 -2.14 5.05 -19.78
CA THR A 62 -2.56 6.45 -19.58
C THR A 62 -1.41 7.30 -19.03
N LEU A 63 -0.67 6.80 -18.03
CA LEU A 63 0.51 7.49 -17.50
C LEU A 63 1.67 7.51 -18.49
N ALA A 64 1.88 6.44 -19.25
CA ALA A 64 2.87 6.42 -20.32
C ALA A 64 2.52 7.49 -21.37
N TYR A 65 1.27 7.58 -21.81
CA TYR A 65 0.84 8.62 -22.74
C TYR A 65 1.11 10.04 -22.20
N LEU A 66 0.85 10.27 -20.91
CA LEU A 66 1.22 11.52 -20.24
C LEU A 66 2.73 11.77 -20.30
N ALA A 67 3.56 10.76 -20.01
CA ALA A 67 5.01 10.86 -20.01
C ALA A 67 5.61 11.10 -21.41
N PHE A 68 5.06 10.45 -22.44
CA PHE A 68 5.57 10.53 -23.80
C PHE A 68 5.10 11.79 -24.55
N THR A 69 4.04 12.46 -24.08
CA THR A 69 3.51 13.68 -24.71
C THR A 69 4.13 14.96 -24.09
N PRO A 70 5.01 15.71 -24.80
CA PRO A 70 5.71 16.85 -24.21
C PRO A 70 4.78 17.95 -23.66
N ASP A 71 3.72 18.27 -24.41
CA ASP A 71 2.73 19.30 -24.05
C ASP A 71 1.97 18.96 -22.75
N LEU A 72 1.89 17.67 -22.39
CA LEU A 72 1.20 17.17 -21.20
C LEU A 72 2.17 16.98 -20.02
N ARG A 73 3.34 16.36 -20.25
CA ARG A 73 4.28 16.04 -19.16
C ARG A 73 4.86 17.27 -18.46
N ARG A 74 4.97 18.40 -19.16
CA ARG A 74 5.52 19.65 -18.63
C ARG A 74 4.80 20.17 -17.38
N TRP A 75 3.55 19.76 -17.16
CA TRP A 75 2.74 20.16 -16.00
C TRP A 75 3.08 19.40 -14.71
N PHE A 76 3.92 18.36 -14.77
CA PHE A 76 4.23 17.48 -13.63
C PHE A 76 5.57 17.81 -12.96
N GLY A 77 6.06 19.04 -13.14
CA GLY A 77 7.19 19.59 -12.38
C GLY A 77 8.57 19.28 -12.97
N PRO A 78 9.64 19.46 -12.15
CA PRO A 78 11.02 19.27 -12.57
C PRO A 78 11.31 17.86 -13.09
N THR A 79 12.26 17.76 -14.01
CA THR A 79 12.61 16.51 -14.68
C THR A 79 13.98 15.99 -14.29
N PHE A 80 14.19 14.68 -14.48
CA PHE A 80 15.51 14.06 -14.44
C PHE A 80 15.66 13.04 -15.58
N HIS A 81 16.91 12.67 -15.90
CA HIS A 81 17.22 11.68 -16.92
C HIS A 81 17.36 10.28 -16.32
N LEU A 82 16.79 9.29 -16.99
CA LEU A 82 17.01 7.86 -16.76
C LEU A 82 17.75 7.27 -17.95
N PRO A 83 18.74 6.37 -17.77
CA PRO A 83 19.52 5.82 -18.88
C PRO A 83 18.68 5.14 -19.98
N ILE A 84 17.57 4.50 -19.58
CA ILE A 84 16.70 3.71 -20.48
C ILE A 84 15.60 4.55 -21.14
N VAL A 85 15.42 5.81 -20.74
CA VAL A 85 14.36 6.66 -21.29
C VAL A 85 14.98 7.77 -22.15
N PRO A 86 14.59 7.91 -23.43
CA PRO A 86 15.25 8.82 -24.36
C PRO A 86 14.97 10.31 -24.10
N PHE A 87 14.16 10.63 -23.09
CA PHE A 87 13.79 11.99 -22.73
C PHE A 87 13.77 12.20 -21.21
N PRO A 88 13.93 13.44 -20.74
CA PRO A 88 13.78 13.76 -19.33
C PRO A 88 12.34 13.53 -18.84
N ILE A 89 12.20 12.81 -17.73
CA ILE A 89 10.90 12.47 -17.13
C ILE A 89 10.65 13.38 -15.93
N PRO A 90 9.44 13.98 -15.79
CA PRO A 90 9.04 14.67 -14.58
C PRO A 90 9.08 13.73 -13.38
N GLY A 91 9.69 14.15 -12.27
CA GLY A 91 9.94 13.23 -11.15
C GLY A 91 8.67 12.57 -10.59
N ALA A 92 7.53 13.27 -10.62
CA ALA A 92 6.25 12.73 -10.19
C ALA A 92 5.78 11.57 -11.06
N ILE A 93 5.88 11.72 -12.39
CA ILE A 93 5.61 10.65 -13.36
C ILE A 93 6.63 9.52 -13.18
N GLY A 94 7.89 9.85 -12.95
CA GLY A 94 8.95 8.88 -12.71
C GLY A 94 8.68 8.01 -11.47
N LEU A 95 8.20 8.61 -10.37
CA LEU A 95 7.81 7.89 -9.15
C LEU A 95 6.61 6.97 -9.41
N ALA A 96 5.58 7.46 -10.11
CA ALA A 96 4.43 6.64 -10.47
C ALA A 96 4.87 5.45 -11.32
N GLY A 97 5.57 5.72 -12.42
CA GLY A 97 6.07 4.70 -13.35
C GLY A 97 7.00 3.68 -12.68
N ALA A 98 7.81 4.09 -11.70
CA ALA A 98 8.62 3.16 -10.91
C ALA A 98 7.76 2.17 -10.11
N GLY A 99 6.66 2.64 -9.51
CA GLY A 99 5.69 1.76 -8.84
C GLY A 99 5.00 0.78 -9.79
N PHE A 100 4.52 1.26 -10.94
CA PHE A 100 3.95 0.40 -11.99
C PHE A 100 4.95 -0.64 -12.50
N ALA A 101 6.22 -0.25 -12.67
CA ALA A 101 7.28 -1.19 -13.06
C ALA A 101 7.51 -2.26 -11.99
N VAL A 102 7.49 -1.91 -10.70
CA VAL A 102 7.57 -2.90 -9.60
C VAL A 102 6.38 -3.85 -9.62
N VAL A 103 5.15 -3.36 -9.85
CA VAL A 103 3.95 -4.21 -9.98
C VAL A 103 4.05 -5.16 -11.16
N ALA A 104 4.50 -4.67 -12.32
CA ALA A 104 4.70 -5.51 -13.50
C ALA A 104 5.76 -6.60 -13.26
N LEU A 105 6.87 -6.23 -12.60
CA LEU A 105 7.90 -7.18 -12.19
C LEU A 105 7.38 -8.19 -11.16
N ALA A 106 6.51 -7.76 -10.24
CA ALA A 106 5.88 -8.66 -9.27
C ALA A 106 5.14 -9.80 -9.98
N GLY A 107 4.32 -9.52 -11.00
CA GLY A 107 3.63 -10.55 -11.78
C GLY A 107 4.58 -11.48 -12.56
N MET A 108 5.71 -10.97 -13.06
CA MET A 108 6.74 -11.81 -13.67
C MET A 108 7.40 -12.74 -12.65
N PHE A 109 7.78 -12.20 -11.49
CA PHE A 109 8.38 -12.98 -10.41
C PHE A 109 7.40 -13.95 -9.76
N ASP A 110 6.10 -13.66 -9.80
CA ASP A 110 5.01 -14.53 -9.35
C ASP A 110 4.98 -15.84 -10.13
N ALA A 111 5.01 -15.75 -11.47
CA ALA A 111 5.08 -16.94 -12.34
C ALA A 111 6.35 -17.77 -12.08
N ILE A 112 7.50 -17.11 -11.88
CA ILE A 112 8.76 -17.80 -11.54
C ILE A 112 8.65 -18.46 -10.16
N TRP A 113 8.08 -17.76 -9.19
CA TRP A 113 7.90 -18.23 -7.83
C TRP A 113 7.04 -19.48 -7.80
N HIS A 114 5.89 -19.46 -8.47
CA HIS A 114 5.00 -20.61 -8.55
C HIS A 114 5.64 -21.82 -9.22
N THR A 115 6.44 -21.61 -10.26
CA THR A 115 7.18 -22.68 -10.94
C THR A 115 8.26 -23.30 -10.04
N THR A 116 8.85 -22.50 -9.15
CA THR A 116 10.02 -22.92 -8.35
C THR A 116 9.66 -23.42 -6.96
N PHE A 117 8.67 -22.80 -6.31
CA PHE A 117 8.35 -22.96 -4.90
C PHE A 117 6.87 -23.34 -4.65
N GLY A 118 6.05 -23.42 -5.69
CA GLY A 118 4.61 -23.67 -5.57
C GLY A 118 3.80 -22.41 -5.22
N LEU A 119 2.55 -22.61 -4.81
CA LEU A 119 1.61 -21.54 -4.48
C LEU A 119 2.18 -20.57 -3.42
N ASP A 120 1.63 -19.35 -3.35
CA ASP A 120 2.10 -18.33 -2.43
C ASP A 120 1.58 -18.60 -1.02
N GLU A 121 2.42 -19.27 -0.23
CA GLU A 121 2.01 -19.80 1.06
C GLU A 121 2.00 -18.76 2.17
N THR A 122 2.61 -17.60 1.97
CA THR A 122 2.39 -16.47 2.86
C THR A 122 2.26 -15.19 2.06
N GLY A 123 1.48 -14.23 2.58
CA GLY A 123 1.45 -12.85 2.06
C GLY A 123 2.80 -12.11 2.15
N TRP A 124 3.85 -12.78 2.63
CA TRP A 124 5.24 -12.31 2.65
C TRP A 124 6.09 -12.84 1.50
N SER A 125 5.59 -13.73 0.65
CA SER A 125 6.34 -14.21 -0.51
C SER A 125 6.87 -13.03 -1.34
N PHE A 126 8.02 -13.25 -1.99
CA PHE A 126 8.70 -12.19 -2.74
C PHE A 126 7.77 -11.46 -3.72
N PRO A 127 7.04 -12.14 -4.63
CA PRO A 127 6.17 -11.46 -5.59
C PRO A 127 4.99 -10.74 -4.93
N HIS A 128 4.34 -11.34 -3.93
CA HIS A 128 3.22 -10.70 -3.22
C HIS A 128 3.66 -9.45 -2.44
N SER A 129 4.82 -9.52 -1.81
CA SER A 129 5.42 -8.37 -1.14
C SER A 129 5.80 -7.27 -2.14
N MET A 130 6.39 -7.63 -3.29
CA MET A 130 6.65 -6.70 -4.39
C MET A 130 5.36 -6.03 -4.89
N LEU A 131 4.30 -6.79 -5.11
CA LEU A 131 3.02 -6.28 -5.58
C LEU A 131 2.49 -5.18 -4.65
N GLY A 132 2.40 -5.49 -3.34
CA GLY A 132 1.89 -4.52 -2.39
C GLY A 132 2.78 -3.27 -2.22
N TRP A 133 4.11 -3.42 -2.28
CA TRP A 133 5.03 -2.27 -2.20
C TRP A 133 5.03 -1.47 -3.49
N GLY A 134 4.91 -2.12 -4.64
CA GLY A 134 4.77 -1.50 -5.95
C GLY A 134 3.51 -0.64 -6.04
N LEU A 135 2.38 -1.16 -5.56
CA LEU A 135 1.12 -0.40 -5.47
C LEU A 135 1.25 0.82 -4.56
N PHE A 136 1.91 0.66 -3.41
CA PHE A 136 2.21 1.78 -2.52
C PHE A 136 3.04 2.86 -3.24
N VAL A 137 4.15 2.49 -3.91
CA VAL A 137 4.98 3.45 -4.67
C VAL A 137 4.20 4.07 -5.83
N ALA A 138 3.36 3.31 -6.54
CA ALA A 138 2.55 3.79 -7.65
C ALA A 138 1.55 4.87 -7.17
N PHE A 139 0.85 4.62 -6.06
CA PHE A 139 -0.10 5.59 -5.50
C PHE A 139 0.57 6.81 -4.86
N LEU A 140 1.77 6.66 -4.29
CA LEU A 140 2.60 7.81 -3.91
C LEU A 140 2.97 8.65 -5.13
N GLY A 141 3.34 8.03 -6.25
CA GLY A 141 3.64 8.70 -7.51
C GLY A 141 2.43 9.39 -8.15
N ILE A 142 1.28 8.71 -8.21
CA ILE A 142 0.02 9.29 -8.68
C ILE A 142 -0.39 10.49 -7.79
N THR A 143 -0.18 10.40 -6.48
CA THR A 143 -0.38 11.51 -5.55
C THR A 143 0.62 12.64 -5.80
N SER A 144 1.89 12.33 -6.07
CA SER A 144 2.92 13.30 -6.48
C SER A 144 2.50 14.05 -7.75
N CYS A 145 1.96 13.33 -8.75
CA CYS A 145 1.42 13.93 -9.97
C CYS A 145 0.28 14.90 -9.65
N ARG A 146 -0.61 14.54 -8.72
CA ARG A 146 -1.67 15.45 -8.28
C ARG A 146 -1.13 16.67 -7.55
N VAL A 147 -0.12 16.49 -6.69
CA VAL A 147 0.56 17.58 -5.97
C VAL A 147 1.23 18.53 -6.95
N ALA A 148 1.89 18.04 -8.00
CA ALA A 148 2.51 18.88 -9.02
C ALA A 148 1.49 19.82 -9.71
N LEU A 149 0.28 19.32 -9.97
CA LEU A 149 -0.79 20.12 -10.58
C LEU A 149 -1.43 21.15 -9.64
N ARG A 150 -1.06 21.21 -8.35
CA ARG A 150 -1.77 22.03 -7.35
C ARG A 150 -1.71 23.53 -7.60
N GLU A 151 -0.64 24.01 -8.23
CA GLU A 151 -0.44 25.44 -8.52
C GLU A 151 -1.50 25.98 -9.50
N TRP A 152 -1.88 25.15 -10.48
CA TRP A 152 -2.89 25.53 -11.49
C TRP A 152 -4.28 24.97 -11.18
N ARG A 153 -4.35 23.86 -10.45
CA ARG A 153 -5.57 23.19 -10.01
C ARG A 153 -5.45 22.89 -8.51
N PRO A 154 -5.86 23.80 -7.61
CA PRO A 154 -5.80 23.58 -6.18
C PRO A 154 -6.46 22.26 -5.74
N ILE A 155 -5.97 21.65 -4.68
CA ILE A 155 -6.49 20.37 -4.18
C ILE A 155 -7.84 20.60 -3.47
N GLY A 156 -8.92 20.47 -4.23
CA GLY A 156 -10.30 20.48 -3.72
C GLY A 156 -10.59 19.26 -2.82
N TRP A 157 -11.76 19.25 -2.17
CA TRP A 157 -12.16 18.13 -1.32
C TRP A 157 -12.25 16.76 -2.02
N PRO A 158 -12.66 16.64 -3.31
CA PRO A 158 -12.68 15.33 -3.96
C PRO A 158 -11.27 14.78 -4.20
N SER A 159 -10.33 15.64 -4.62
CA SER A 159 -8.91 15.26 -4.74
C SER A 159 -8.33 14.89 -3.38
N ALA A 160 -8.64 15.67 -2.33
CA ALA A 160 -8.14 15.36 -0.99
C ALA A 160 -8.65 13.97 -0.51
N LEU A 161 -9.92 13.67 -0.77
CA LEU A 161 -10.52 12.38 -0.44
C LEU A 161 -9.87 11.21 -1.18
N VAL A 162 -9.84 11.25 -2.51
CA VAL A 162 -9.37 10.11 -3.31
C VAL A 162 -7.89 9.86 -3.11
N PHE A 163 -7.04 10.87 -3.29
CA PHE A 163 -5.59 10.67 -3.17
C PHE A 163 -5.16 10.45 -1.71
N GLY A 164 -5.86 11.07 -0.75
CA GLY A 164 -5.67 10.79 0.68
C GLY A 164 -6.02 9.34 1.03
N TYR A 165 -7.10 8.82 0.45
CA TYR A 165 -7.49 7.42 0.63
C TYR A 165 -6.46 6.47 0.03
N LEU A 166 -6.00 6.71 -1.20
CA LEU A 166 -5.02 5.86 -1.88
C LEU A 166 -3.72 5.72 -1.06
N ILE A 167 -3.16 6.83 -0.57
CA ILE A 167 -1.93 6.78 0.25
C ILE A 167 -2.19 6.14 1.62
N ALA A 168 -3.35 6.39 2.23
CA ALA A 168 -3.66 5.84 3.55
C ALA A 168 -3.90 4.33 3.47
N ALA A 169 -4.77 3.88 2.55
CA ALA A 169 -5.10 2.47 2.38
C ALA A 169 -3.86 1.61 2.08
N THR A 170 -2.94 2.09 1.25
CA THR A 170 -1.72 1.33 0.90
C THR A 170 -0.59 1.40 1.93
N SER A 171 -0.67 2.30 2.92
CA SER A 171 0.30 2.40 4.03
C SER A 171 -0.18 1.74 5.32
N ALA A 172 -1.50 1.65 5.53
CA ALA A 172 -2.16 1.25 6.78
C ALA A 172 -1.74 -0.11 7.35
N GLU A 173 -1.33 -1.05 6.51
CA GLU A 173 -1.01 -2.44 6.92
C GLU A 173 0.35 -2.92 6.40
N ARG A 174 1.13 -2.01 5.79
CA ARG A 174 2.31 -2.34 4.99
C ARG A 174 3.39 -3.16 5.71
N PHE A 175 3.58 -2.96 7.01
CA PHE A 175 4.61 -3.63 7.81
C PHE A 175 4.08 -4.85 8.57
N ALA A 176 2.76 -4.92 8.83
CA ALA A 176 2.16 -6.05 9.52
C ALA A 176 2.01 -7.27 8.61
N GLY A 177 1.88 -7.08 7.29
CA GLY A 177 1.79 -8.17 6.31
C GLY A 177 0.65 -9.15 6.64
N PRO A 178 0.88 -10.48 6.60
CA PRO A 178 -0.14 -11.48 6.88
C PRO A 178 -0.67 -11.44 8.32
N LEU A 179 0.05 -10.83 9.27
CA LEU A 179 -0.47 -10.60 10.62
C LEU A 179 -1.68 -9.66 10.60
N ALA A 180 -1.74 -8.72 9.65
CA ALA A 180 -2.90 -7.84 9.52
C ALA A 180 -4.09 -8.55 8.85
N THR A 181 -3.86 -9.50 7.95
CA THR A 181 -4.93 -10.19 7.22
C THR A 181 -5.56 -11.33 8.01
N ASN A 182 -4.76 -12.06 8.79
CA ASN A 182 -5.22 -13.22 9.56
C ASN A 182 -5.74 -12.78 10.93
N LEU A 183 -7.05 -12.81 11.12
CA LEU A 183 -7.69 -12.29 12.34
C LEU A 183 -7.37 -13.13 13.58
N SER A 184 -7.56 -14.44 13.50
CA SER A 184 -7.34 -15.37 14.61
C SER A 184 -7.10 -16.80 14.08
N PRO A 185 -6.56 -17.70 14.92
CA PRO A 185 -6.40 -19.11 14.55
C PRO A 185 -7.71 -19.79 14.15
N GLU A 186 -8.84 -19.42 14.79
CA GLU A 186 -10.18 -19.95 14.49
C GLU A 186 -10.63 -19.53 13.10
N VAL A 187 -10.42 -18.28 12.72
CA VAL A 187 -10.74 -17.77 11.38
C VAL A 187 -9.90 -18.47 10.33
N VAL A 188 -8.59 -18.65 10.58
CA VAL A 188 -7.70 -19.39 9.68
C VAL A 188 -8.18 -20.83 9.48
N ARG A 189 -8.55 -21.54 10.56
CA ARG A 189 -9.13 -22.89 10.49
C ARG A 189 -10.50 -22.93 9.81
N TYR A 190 -11.30 -21.89 9.96
CA TYR A 190 -12.60 -21.81 9.30
C TYR A 190 -12.43 -21.69 7.79
N VAL A 191 -11.55 -20.77 7.34
CA VAL A 191 -11.25 -20.57 5.92
C VAL A 191 -10.65 -21.85 5.31
N SER A 192 -9.78 -22.56 6.03
CA SER A 192 -9.18 -23.80 5.54
C SER A 192 -10.15 -24.97 5.33
N ARG A 193 -11.38 -24.86 5.85
CA ARG A 193 -12.44 -25.87 5.69
C ARG A 193 -13.43 -25.51 4.58
N ILE A 194 -13.30 -24.36 3.93
CA ILE A 194 -14.10 -24.03 2.74
C ILE A 194 -13.81 -25.12 1.69
N PRO A 195 -14.81 -25.82 1.13
CA PRO A 195 -14.59 -27.05 0.35
C PRO A 195 -13.55 -26.93 -0.76
N VAL A 196 -13.56 -25.82 -1.48
CA VAL A 196 -12.60 -25.52 -2.56
C VAL A 196 -11.18 -25.38 -2.02
N LEU A 197 -10.99 -24.68 -0.89
CA LEU A 197 -9.69 -24.47 -0.26
C LEU A 197 -9.21 -25.70 0.52
N ALA A 198 -10.15 -26.51 1.03
CA ALA A 198 -9.87 -27.78 1.69
C ALA A 198 -9.31 -28.81 0.70
N ALA A 199 -9.70 -28.72 -0.57
CA ALA A 199 -9.21 -29.58 -1.64
C ALA A 199 -7.84 -29.17 -2.19
N GLU A 200 -7.32 -27.99 -1.83
CA GLU A 200 -6.06 -27.45 -2.36
C GLU A 200 -4.88 -27.71 -1.40
N PRO A 201 -3.96 -28.65 -1.71
CA PRO A 201 -2.88 -29.03 -0.81
C PRO A 201 -1.96 -27.86 -0.42
N ALA A 202 -1.66 -26.95 -1.36
CA ALA A 202 -0.78 -25.83 -1.05
C ALA A 202 -1.45 -24.83 -0.10
N PHE A 203 -2.76 -24.60 -0.24
CA PHE A 203 -3.51 -23.75 0.70
C PHE A 203 -3.58 -24.37 2.11
N GLN A 204 -3.67 -25.70 2.20
CA GLN A 204 -3.60 -26.38 3.49
C GLN A 204 -2.21 -26.23 4.13
N HIS A 205 -1.15 -26.23 3.32
CA HIS A 205 0.21 -25.98 3.78
C HIS A 205 0.39 -24.53 4.29
N THR A 206 -0.07 -23.52 3.54
CA THR A 206 -0.20 -22.11 3.98
C THR A 206 -0.87 -21.99 5.34
N THR A 207 -2.04 -22.63 5.50
CA THR A 207 -2.82 -22.59 6.73
C THR A 207 -2.02 -23.20 7.89
N ARG A 208 -1.30 -24.30 7.65
CA ARG A 208 -0.44 -24.94 8.66
C ARG A 208 0.68 -24.01 9.10
N ILE A 209 1.35 -23.34 8.17
CA ILE A 209 2.38 -22.34 8.48
C ILE A 209 1.79 -21.25 9.37
N TYR A 210 0.64 -20.68 9.01
CA TYR A 210 -0.01 -19.64 9.81
C TYR A 210 -0.36 -20.12 11.22
N LEU A 211 -0.89 -21.33 11.37
CA LEU A 211 -1.28 -21.86 12.68
C LEU A 211 -0.07 -22.23 13.56
N VAL A 212 0.99 -22.82 12.97
CA VAL A 212 2.18 -23.26 13.72
C VAL A 212 3.06 -22.08 14.09
N ALA A 213 3.26 -21.12 13.18
CA ALA A 213 4.06 -19.93 13.44
C ALA A 213 3.27 -18.79 14.11
N GLY A 214 1.97 -18.99 14.37
CA GLY A 214 1.09 -17.99 14.98
C GLY A 214 1.02 -16.71 14.17
N ILE A 215 0.84 -16.81 12.85
CA ILE A 215 0.79 -15.66 11.94
C ILE A 215 -0.66 -15.15 11.86
N ASP A 216 -1.08 -14.51 12.94
CA ASP A 216 -2.37 -13.85 13.09
C ASP A 216 -2.26 -12.67 14.07
N ARG A 217 -3.35 -11.93 14.29
CA ARG A 217 -3.33 -10.71 15.12
C ARG A 217 -3.05 -10.96 16.60
N SER A 218 -3.15 -12.18 17.10
CA SER A 218 -2.73 -12.53 18.47
C SER A 218 -1.20 -12.59 18.62
N ASN A 219 -0.44 -12.55 17.51
CA ASN A 219 1.01 -12.57 17.55
C ASN A 219 1.56 -11.35 18.29
N SER A 220 2.56 -11.56 19.15
CA SER A 220 3.24 -10.48 19.88
C SER A 220 3.87 -9.39 18.99
N LEU A 221 4.16 -9.68 17.71
CA LEU A 221 4.68 -8.74 16.73
C LEU A 221 3.59 -7.91 16.04
N PHE A 222 2.32 -8.29 16.15
CA PHE A 222 1.23 -7.59 15.46
C PHE A 222 1.13 -6.13 15.92
N VAL A 223 1.00 -5.87 17.23
CA VAL A 223 0.90 -4.51 17.78
C VAL A 223 2.10 -3.63 17.41
N PRO A 224 3.37 -4.09 17.57
CA PRO A 224 4.55 -3.38 17.06
C PRO A 224 4.48 -2.99 15.58
N LEU A 225 4.23 -3.96 14.70
CA LEU A 225 4.30 -3.76 13.25
C LEU A 225 3.13 -2.94 12.71
N ILE A 226 1.91 -3.16 13.23
CA ILE A 226 0.76 -2.34 12.83
C ILE A 226 0.87 -0.91 13.36
N SER A 227 1.54 -0.70 14.50
CA SER A 227 1.84 0.64 15.00
C SER A 227 2.77 1.40 14.06
N LEU A 228 3.81 0.74 13.54
CA LEU A 228 4.70 1.32 12.51
C LEU A 228 3.91 1.74 11.26
N SER A 229 3.01 0.88 10.78
CA SER A 229 2.12 1.20 9.65
C SER A 229 1.16 2.35 9.94
N ALA A 230 0.50 2.36 11.11
CA ALA A 230 -0.44 3.41 11.50
C ALA A 230 0.22 4.78 11.60
N GLY A 231 1.43 4.84 12.17
CA GLY A 231 2.24 6.04 12.23
C GLY A 231 2.61 6.55 10.83
N MET A 232 3.01 5.65 9.94
CA MET A 232 3.30 5.98 8.54
C MET A 232 2.06 6.50 7.80
N MET A 233 0.93 5.81 7.95
CA MET A 233 -0.34 6.19 7.33
C MET A 233 -0.80 7.58 7.74
N LEU A 234 -0.84 7.86 9.05
CA LEU A 234 -1.26 9.17 9.56
C LEU A 234 -0.25 10.26 9.21
N GLY A 235 1.04 9.96 9.24
CA GLY A 235 2.09 10.89 8.82
C GLY A 235 1.97 11.29 7.35
N LEU A 236 1.66 10.34 6.46
CA LEU A 236 1.45 10.59 5.02
C LEU A 236 0.12 11.27 4.73
N LEU A 237 -0.95 10.90 5.43
CA LEU A 237 -2.26 11.51 5.24
C LEU A 237 -2.23 12.98 5.68
N HIS A 238 -1.67 13.23 6.86
CA HIS A 238 -1.49 14.57 7.38
C HIS A 238 -0.48 15.36 6.52
N SER A 239 0.61 14.70 6.10
CA SER A 239 1.41 14.86 4.85
C SER A 239 0.80 15.65 3.71
N PHE A 240 -0.24 15.02 3.17
CA PHE A 240 -0.93 15.41 1.97
C PHE A 240 -2.01 16.46 2.22
N SER A 241 -2.74 16.35 3.34
CA SER A 241 -3.82 17.27 3.68
C SER A 241 -3.97 17.45 5.18
N ALA A 242 -3.96 18.70 5.63
CA ALA A 242 -4.20 19.06 7.02
C ALA A 242 -5.70 19.11 7.41
N ARG A 243 -6.59 18.71 6.50
CA ARG A 243 -8.04 18.75 6.73
C ARG A 243 -8.44 17.69 7.76
N ARG A 244 -8.80 18.14 8.96
CA ARG A 244 -9.19 17.29 10.10
C ARG A 244 -10.26 16.25 9.76
N TRP A 245 -11.32 16.67 9.07
CA TRP A 245 -12.42 15.78 8.68
C TRP A 245 -11.97 14.66 7.74
N LEU A 246 -10.95 14.92 6.91
CA LEU A 246 -10.39 13.93 6.00
C LEU A 246 -9.60 12.88 6.79
N THR A 247 -8.73 13.33 7.69
CA THR A 247 -7.96 12.44 8.58
C THR A 247 -8.88 11.53 9.39
N ILE A 248 -9.92 12.10 10.00
CA ILE A 248 -10.90 11.34 10.78
C ILE A 248 -11.72 10.41 9.88
N GLY A 249 -12.28 10.92 8.78
CA GLY A 249 -13.17 10.15 7.90
C GLY A 249 -12.48 8.96 7.23
N ILE A 250 -11.28 9.17 6.68
CA ILE A 250 -10.50 8.07 6.08
C ILE A 250 -10.08 7.06 7.15
N SER A 251 -9.63 7.53 8.32
CA SER A 251 -9.21 6.61 9.38
C SER A 251 -10.38 5.82 9.97
N ALA A 252 -11.58 6.41 10.03
CA ALA A 252 -12.81 5.71 10.40
C ALA A 252 -13.15 4.63 9.38
N LEU A 253 -13.14 4.97 8.08
CA LEU A 253 -13.36 4.02 7.00
C LEU A 253 -12.36 2.87 7.05
N LEU A 254 -11.07 3.16 7.19
CA LEU A 254 -10.03 2.13 7.27
C LEU A 254 -10.15 1.30 8.55
N SER A 255 -10.52 1.90 9.69
CA SER A 255 -10.76 1.13 10.92
C SER A 255 -11.89 0.11 10.72
N TRP A 256 -12.92 0.49 9.96
CA TRP A 256 -14.03 -0.39 9.62
C TRP A 256 -13.61 -1.48 8.64
N THR A 257 -13.01 -1.13 7.51
CA THR A 257 -12.68 -2.08 6.44
C THR A 257 -11.53 -3.03 6.79
N SER A 258 -10.61 -2.59 7.65
CA SER A 258 -9.51 -3.42 8.18
C SER A 258 -9.94 -4.30 9.35
N THR A 259 -11.25 -4.50 9.57
CA THR A 259 -11.80 -5.35 10.63
C THR A 259 -11.26 -4.94 12.01
N LEU A 260 -11.50 -3.69 12.42
CA LEU A 260 -11.21 -3.17 13.77
C LEU A 260 -9.72 -2.98 14.11
N ILE A 261 -8.89 -2.58 13.14
CA ILE A 261 -7.62 -1.92 13.48
C ILE A 261 -7.95 -0.47 13.89
N PRO A 262 -7.63 -0.01 15.11
CA PRO A 262 -8.24 1.18 15.70
C PRO A 262 -7.58 2.50 15.22
N PHE A 263 -7.51 2.75 13.92
CA PHE A 263 -6.92 3.95 13.34
C PHE A 263 -7.65 5.25 13.72
N LEU A 264 -8.93 5.17 14.07
CA LEU A 264 -9.74 6.34 14.42
C LEU A 264 -9.21 7.10 15.64
N ILE A 265 -8.75 6.39 16.67
CA ILE A 265 -8.27 7.00 17.93
C ILE A 265 -7.06 7.92 17.68
N PRO A 266 -5.93 7.43 17.13
CA PRO A 266 -4.82 8.32 16.84
C PRO A 266 -5.17 9.39 15.80
N ALA A 267 -6.08 9.11 14.87
CA ALA A 267 -6.55 10.10 13.89
C ALA A 267 -7.26 11.28 14.55
N VAL A 268 -8.12 11.04 15.55
CA VAL A 268 -8.79 12.09 16.33
C VAL A 268 -7.74 12.90 17.10
N VAL A 269 -6.77 12.25 17.75
CA VAL A 269 -5.68 12.95 18.47
C VAL A 269 -4.89 13.87 17.52
N VAL A 270 -4.46 13.36 16.36
CA VAL A 270 -3.74 14.14 15.34
C VAL A 270 -4.62 15.27 14.79
N ALA A 271 -5.90 15.01 14.53
CA ALA A 271 -6.83 16.02 14.02
C ALA A 271 -7.07 17.16 15.02
N ILE A 272 -7.19 16.87 16.31
CA ILE A 272 -7.32 17.87 17.39
C ILE A 272 -6.02 18.67 17.52
N GLY A 273 -4.87 17.99 17.42
CA GLY A 273 -3.55 18.62 17.44
C GLY A 273 -3.33 19.69 16.36
N GLY A 274 -4.10 19.64 15.27
CA GLY A 274 -4.09 20.62 14.18
C GLY A 274 -2.83 20.55 13.33
N ASP A 275 -2.40 21.68 12.75
CA ASP A 275 -1.22 21.78 11.87
C ASP A 275 0.12 21.60 12.61
N ARG A 276 0.09 21.24 13.90
CA ARG A 276 1.27 21.03 14.73
C ARG A 276 1.94 19.69 14.42
N ARG A 277 2.33 19.47 13.16
CA ARG A 277 3.18 18.35 12.72
C ARG A 277 4.37 18.12 13.64
N GLY A 278 4.94 19.21 14.13
CA GLY A 278 6.10 19.21 15.00
C GLY A 278 5.81 19.18 16.49
N SER A 279 4.62 18.78 16.97
CA SER A 279 4.38 18.58 18.40
C SER A 279 4.67 17.11 18.78
N PRO A 280 5.81 16.81 19.44
CA PRO A 280 6.11 15.45 19.88
C PRO A 280 5.03 14.90 20.81
N ALA A 281 4.39 15.77 21.60
CA ALA A 281 3.32 15.39 22.52
C ALA A 281 2.08 14.83 21.78
N VAL A 282 1.66 15.44 20.65
CA VAL A 282 0.50 14.96 19.88
C VAL A 282 0.79 13.58 19.31
N TRP A 283 1.98 13.39 18.72
CA TRP A 283 2.38 12.11 18.14
C TRP A 283 2.59 11.02 19.21
N LEU A 284 3.11 11.38 20.38
CA LEU A 284 3.23 10.47 21.52
C LEU A 284 1.85 10.03 22.02
N LEU A 285 0.91 10.98 22.19
CA LEU A 285 -0.47 10.65 22.60
C LEU A 285 -1.18 9.78 21.57
N ALA A 286 -1.00 10.05 20.27
CA ALA A 286 -1.54 9.22 19.20
C ALA A 286 -0.92 7.82 19.23
N ALA A 287 0.40 7.72 19.42
CA ALA A 287 1.12 6.45 19.52
C ALA A 287 0.65 5.60 20.71
N VAL A 288 0.53 6.21 21.89
CA VAL A 288 0.00 5.56 23.09
C VAL A 288 -1.45 5.12 22.87
N GLY A 289 -2.31 6.02 22.38
CA GLY A 289 -3.71 5.69 22.11
C GLY A 289 -3.85 4.51 21.14
N PHE A 290 -3.08 4.52 20.05
CA PHE A 290 -3.12 3.44 19.06
C PHE A 290 -2.60 2.11 19.63
N ALA A 291 -1.41 2.09 20.22
CA ALA A 291 -0.79 0.87 20.69
C ALA A 291 -1.63 0.19 21.78
N PHE A 292 -2.12 0.97 22.75
CA PHE A 292 -2.92 0.43 23.86
C PHE A 292 -4.31 -0.01 23.41
N THR A 293 -5.00 0.73 22.52
CA THR A 293 -6.28 0.24 22.00
C THR A 293 -6.11 -0.99 21.12
N THR A 294 -5.07 -1.04 20.30
CA THR A 294 -4.80 -2.23 19.48
C THR A 294 -4.54 -3.44 20.37
N ALA A 295 -3.74 -3.28 21.43
CA ALA A 295 -3.50 -4.34 22.41
C ALA A 295 -4.77 -4.75 23.18
N ALA A 296 -5.66 -3.81 23.50
CA ALA A 296 -6.91 -4.11 24.17
C ALA A 296 -7.90 -4.90 23.29
N ILE A 297 -7.88 -4.67 21.97
CA ILE A 297 -8.75 -5.39 21.01
C ILE A 297 -8.16 -6.77 20.66
N TRP A 298 -6.84 -6.84 20.47
CA TRP A 298 -6.15 -8.02 19.92
C TRP A 298 -5.25 -8.73 20.93
N GLU A 299 -5.53 -8.56 22.22
CA GLU A 299 -4.83 -9.22 23.34
C GLU A 299 -3.29 -9.07 23.28
N GLY A 300 -2.83 -7.87 22.96
CA GLY A 300 -1.41 -7.57 22.82
C GLY A 300 -0.63 -7.77 24.12
N THR A 301 0.60 -8.27 24.01
CA THR A 301 1.49 -8.42 25.17
C THR A 301 1.90 -7.04 25.73
N PRO A 302 2.21 -6.92 27.02
CA PRO A 302 2.72 -5.66 27.58
C PRO A 302 3.96 -5.15 26.85
N LEU A 303 4.91 -6.04 26.54
CA LEU A 303 6.12 -5.68 25.81
C LEU A 303 5.83 -5.22 24.38
N GLY A 304 4.96 -5.93 23.65
CA GLY A 304 4.54 -5.54 22.30
C GLY A 304 3.81 -4.20 22.28
N THR A 305 2.98 -3.93 23.29
CA THR A 305 2.28 -2.65 23.47
C THR A 305 3.27 -1.50 23.68
N LEU A 306 4.24 -1.70 24.59
CA LEU A 306 5.29 -0.71 24.86
C LEU A 306 6.18 -0.48 23.63
N ALA A 307 6.50 -1.52 22.87
CA ALA A 307 7.25 -1.40 21.62
C ALA A 307 6.45 -0.73 20.49
N GLY A 308 5.12 -0.85 20.49
CA GLY A 308 4.24 -0.19 19.52
C GLY A 308 4.35 1.33 19.55
N VAL A 309 4.53 1.94 20.73
CA VAL A 309 4.64 3.41 20.88
C VAL A 309 5.82 4.02 20.09
N PRO A 310 7.10 3.61 20.32
CA PRO A 310 8.22 4.14 19.55
C PRO A 310 8.16 3.74 18.06
N LEU A 311 7.58 2.57 17.72
CA LEU A 311 7.43 2.17 16.33
C LEU A 311 6.40 3.00 15.58
N PHE A 312 5.31 3.42 16.23
CA PHE A 312 4.37 4.38 15.66
C PHE A 312 5.06 5.72 15.33
N ILE A 313 5.88 6.22 16.26
CA ILE A 313 6.64 7.45 16.04
C ILE A 313 7.65 7.26 14.91
N LEU A 314 8.36 6.13 14.87
CA LEU A 314 9.25 5.80 13.75
C LEU A 314 8.48 5.79 12.42
N GLY A 315 7.26 5.28 12.40
CA GLY A 315 6.38 5.28 11.23
C GLY A 315 6.08 6.70 10.74
N SER A 316 5.76 7.62 11.65
CA SER A 316 5.48 9.01 11.28
C SER A 316 6.73 9.75 10.80
N LEU A 317 7.92 9.43 11.34
CA LEU A 317 9.20 9.93 10.84
C LEU A 317 9.51 9.39 9.45
N LEU A 318 9.27 8.11 9.21
CA LEU A 318 9.41 7.50 7.89
C LEU A 318 8.47 8.17 6.88
N ALA A 319 7.24 8.47 7.28
CA ALA A 319 6.30 9.20 6.44
C ALA A 319 6.81 10.58 6.02
N ASN A 320 7.54 11.30 6.89
CA ASN A 320 8.14 12.59 6.53
C ASN A 320 9.21 12.42 5.44
N TRP A 321 10.05 11.39 5.55
CA TRP A 321 11.05 11.09 4.52
C TRP A 321 10.40 10.71 3.19
N ILE A 322 9.42 9.80 3.21
CA ILE A 322 8.65 9.41 2.02
C ILE A 322 7.95 10.62 1.41
N TRP A 323 7.30 11.45 2.23
CA TRP A 323 6.62 12.65 1.77
C TRP A 323 7.58 13.65 1.13
N GLY A 324 8.83 13.74 1.60
CA GLY A 324 9.88 14.51 0.94
C GLY A 324 10.11 14.07 -0.51
N VAL A 325 10.10 12.76 -0.76
CA VAL A 325 10.19 12.18 -2.12
C VAL A 325 8.93 12.48 -2.93
N VAL A 326 7.73 12.38 -2.34
CA VAL A 326 6.46 12.66 -3.02
C VAL A 326 6.31 14.13 -3.40
N ALA A 327 6.65 15.04 -2.49
CA ALA A 327 6.51 16.47 -2.70
C ALA A 327 7.56 17.04 -3.66
N VAL A 328 8.79 16.50 -3.62
CA VAL A 328 9.91 16.93 -4.47
C VAL A 328 10.66 15.68 -4.99
N PRO A 329 10.13 15.00 -6.00
CA PRO A 329 10.71 13.76 -6.51
C PRO A 329 12.01 14.01 -7.27
N THR A 330 13.13 13.71 -6.61
CA THR A 330 14.47 13.72 -7.22
C THR A 330 14.83 12.33 -7.72
N ARG A 331 15.76 12.23 -8.69
CA ARG A 331 16.27 10.93 -9.18
C ARG A 331 16.74 10.03 -8.03
N ARG A 332 17.52 10.58 -7.09
CA ARG A 332 18.04 9.82 -5.94
C ARG A 332 16.90 9.35 -5.02
N GLY A 333 15.94 10.23 -4.72
CA GLY A 333 14.80 9.90 -3.86
C GLY A 333 13.92 8.80 -4.46
N VAL A 334 13.57 8.93 -5.74
CA VAL A 334 12.75 7.93 -6.46
C VAL A 334 13.46 6.58 -6.52
N LEU A 335 14.74 6.55 -6.90
CA LEU A 335 15.49 5.29 -6.98
C LEU A 335 15.69 4.64 -5.61
N ALA A 336 16.00 5.42 -4.56
CA ALA A 336 16.16 4.89 -3.21
C ALA A 336 14.86 4.31 -2.66
N LEU A 337 13.74 5.05 -2.78
CA LEU A 337 12.44 4.56 -2.34
C LEU A 337 12.01 3.31 -3.11
N THR A 338 12.17 3.30 -4.43
CA THR A 338 11.81 2.15 -5.27
C THR A 338 12.69 0.94 -4.99
N ALA A 339 14.00 1.11 -4.79
CA ALA A 339 14.88 -0.01 -4.46
C ALA A 339 14.57 -0.59 -3.07
N LEU A 340 14.29 0.26 -2.08
CA LEU A 340 13.93 -0.20 -0.74
C LEU A 340 12.56 -0.91 -0.74
N ALA A 341 11.53 -0.25 -1.23
CA ALA A 341 10.16 -0.75 -1.24
C ALA A 341 9.98 -1.90 -2.23
N GLY A 342 10.48 -1.76 -3.45
CA GLY A 342 10.23 -2.71 -4.54
C GLY A 342 11.19 -3.89 -4.61
N LEU A 343 12.31 -3.89 -3.89
CA LEU A 343 13.30 -4.99 -3.95
C LEU A 343 13.78 -5.42 -2.57
N ALA A 344 14.34 -4.51 -1.77
CA ALA A 344 15.00 -4.88 -0.52
C ALA A 344 14.04 -5.46 0.52
N ILE A 345 12.90 -4.81 0.76
CA ILE A 345 11.89 -5.31 1.70
C ILE A 345 11.24 -6.60 1.17
N PRO A 346 10.81 -6.69 -0.10
CA PRO A 346 10.34 -7.96 -0.66
C PRO A 346 11.33 -9.11 -0.55
N ALA A 347 12.63 -8.86 -0.79
CA ALA A 347 13.67 -9.88 -0.64
C ALA A 347 13.76 -10.39 0.80
N LEU A 348 13.69 -9.47 1.78
CA LEU A 348 13.66 -9.83 3.19
C LEU A 348 12.44 -10.67 3.55
N THR A 349 11.23 -10.24 3.16
CA THR A 349 10.00 -10.99 3.49
C THR A 349 9.93 -12.32 2.74
N GLY A 350 10.38 -12.38 1.49
CA GLY A 350 10.44 -13.62 0.71
C GLY A 350 11.46 -14.61 1.28
N THR A 351 12.56 -14.13 1.85
CA THR A 351 13.51 -15.00 2.58
C THR A 351 12.88 -15.57 3.84
N LEU A 352 12.13 -14.76 4.59
CA LEU A 352 11.40 -15.21 5.77
C LEU A 352 10.34 -16.25 5.40
N ASP A 353 9.59 -16.01 4.32
CA ASP A 353 8.61 -16.94 3.77
C ASP A 353 9.25 -18.31 3.48
N LEU A 354 10.31 -18.35 2.66
CA LEU A 354 11.01 -19.61 2.35
C LEU A 354 11.56 -20.31 3.60
N ALA A 355 12.04 -19.54 4.60
CA ALA A 355 12.51 -20.11 5.85
C ALA A 355 11.39 -20.76 6.68
N LEU A 356 10.16 -20.23 6.61
CA LEU A 356 8.99 -20.83 7.25
C LEU A 356 8.58 -22.11 6.53
N ARG A 357 8.48 -22.08 5.19
CA ARG A 357 8.14 -23.25 4.36
C ARG A 357 9.12 -24.41 4.57
N ALA A 358 10.41 -24.11 4.68
CA ALA A 358 11.42 -25.15 4.90
C ALA A 358 11.36 -25.80 6.29
N ARG A 359 10.79 -25.11 7.29
CA ARG A 359 10.76 -25.56 8.70
C ARG A 359 9.45 -26.24 9.08
N ILE A 360 8.36 -25.91 8.39
CA ILE A 360 7.02 -26.41 8.68
C ILE A 360 6.60 -27.16 7.42
N PRO A 361 6.83 -28.49 7.33
CA PRO A 361 6.43 -29.29 6.18
C PRO A 361 4.93 -29.57 6.17
#